data_AF-A0A9Q3FCU3-F1
#
_entry.id   AF-A0A9Q3FCU3-F1
#
_cell.length_a   1.000
_cell.length_b   1.000
_cell.length_c   1.000
_cell.angle_alpha   90.00
_cell.angle_beta   90.00
_cell.angle_gamma   90.00
#
_symmetry.space_group_name_H-M   'P 1'
#
loop_
_entity.id
_entity.type
_entity.pdbx_description
1 polymer ?
#
loop_
_entity_poly.entity_id
_entity_poly.type
_entity_poly.pdbx_seq_one_letter_code
_entity_poly.pdbx_strand_id
1 'polypeptide(L)'
;MEFIRGIDMIEEDFELPEILVTARFNTLFTRSAHRWYMNLRQAHGHQSLTWWKTQIINKWANDSWRFEVETAFESAKLNSDKDKALPWFCQKKY
;
A
#
# COMPACT_ATOMS: atom_id res chain seq x y z
N MET A 1 -7.94 6.83 1.67
CA MET A 1 -9.24 6.90 0.95
C MET A 1 -9.05 7.20 -0.53
N GLU A 2 -8.12 8.09 -0.92
CA GLU A 2 -7.81 8.39 -2.33
C GLU A 2 -7.56 7.15 -3.21
N PHE A 3 -6.90 6.12 -2.70
CA PHE A 3 -6.69 4.88 -3.45
C PHE A 3 -7.99 4.14 -3.78
N ILE A 4 -8.96 4.10 -2.86
CA ILE A 4 -10.27 3.48 -3.09
C ILE A 4 -11.07 4.30 -4.10
N ARG A 5 -11.06 5.63 -3.96
CA ARG A 5 -11.69 6.52 -4.96
C ARG A 5 -11.10 6.34 -6.36
N GLY A 6 -9.78 6.15 -6.45
CA GLY A 6 -9.13 5.87 -7.74
C GLY A 6 -9.57 4.55 -8.37
N ILE A 7 -9.88 3.54 -7.54
CA ILE A 7 -10.48 2.28 -8.03
C ILE A 7 -11.90 2.53 -8.53
N ASP A 8 -12.71 3.29 -7.78
CA ASP A 8 -14.08 3.65 -8.16
C ASP A 8 -14.10 4.41 -9.49
N MET A 9 -13.22 5.40 -9.67
CA MET A 9 -13.08 6.16 -10.93
C MET A 9 -12.68 5.25 -12.10
N ILE A 10 -11.77 4.31 -11.92
CA ILE A 10 -11.38 3.38 -13.00
C ILE A 10 -12.53 2.42 -13.37
N GLU A 11 -13.32 2.01 -12.38
CA GLU A 11 -14.50 1.17 -12.60
C GLU A 11 -15.58 1.93 -13.38
N GLU A 12 -15.86 3.18 -12.98
CA GLU A 12 -16.86 4.06 -13.60
C GLU A 12 -16.44 4.55 -14.99
N ASP A 13 -15.23 5.09 -15.15
CA ASP A 13 -14.77 5.73 -16.40
C ASP A 13 -14.57 4.74 -17.55
N PHE A 14 -14.30 3.47 -17.23
CA PHE A 14 -13.97 2.44 -18.21
C PHE A 14 -14.98 1.29 -18.28
N GLU A 15 -16.07 1.35 -17.49
CA GLU A 15 -17.10 0.31 -17.37
C GLU A 15 -16.51 -1.11 -17.26
N LEU A 16 -15.40 -1.23 -16.50
CA LEU A 16 -14.65 -2.48 -16.46
C LEU A 16 -15.36 -3.52 -15.61
N PRO A 17 -15.48 -4.78 -16.07
CA PRO A 17 -15.87 -5.88 -15.22
C PRO A 17 -15.01 -5.98 -13.97
N GLU A 18 -15.62 -6.25 -12.80
CA GLU A 18 -14.90 -6.36 -11.51
C GLU A 18 -13.69 -7.30 -11.57
N ILE A 19 -13.76 -8.36 -12.37
CA ILE A 19 -12.66 -9.32 -12.53
C ILE A 19 -11.42 -8.70 -13.18
N LEU A 20 -11.59 -7.72 -14.06
CA LEU A 20 -10.48 -7.00 -14.68
C LEU A 20 -9.88 -5.98 -13.71
N VAL A 21 -10.72 -5.29 -12.94
CA VAL A 21 -10.27 -4.36 -11.89
C VAL A 21 -9.46 -5.11 -10.83
N THR A 22 -9.97 -6.23 -10.33
CA THR A 22 -9.28 -7.07 -9.33
C THR A 22 -8.05 -7.78 -9.89
N ALA A 23 -7.99 -8.07 -11.19
CA ALA A 23 -6.78 -8.57 -11.85
C ALA A 23 -5.67 -7.50 -11.90
N ARG A 24 -6.02 -6.22 -12.09
CA ARG A 24 -5.06 -5.11 -12.06
C ARG A 24 -4.41 -4.92 -10.70
N PHE A 25 -5.00 -5.41 -9.60
CA PHE A 25 -4.33 -5.37 -8.29
C PHE A 25 -2.97 -6.06 -8.28
N ASN A 26 -2.77 -7.08 -9.12
CA ASN A 26 -1.48 -7.75 -9.25
C ASN A 26 -0.37 -6.81 -9.76
N THR A 27 -0.72 -5.79 -10.57
CA THR A 27 0.25 -4.81 -11.09
C THR A 27 0.24 -3.50 -10.30
N LEU A 28 -0.89 -3.14 -9.69
CA LEU A 28 -1.03 -1.92 -8.88
C LEU A 28 -0.36 -2.05 -7.52
N PHE A 29 -0.44 -3.22 -6.88
CA PHE A 29 0.22 -3.44 -5.60
C PHE A 29 1.69 -3.76 -5.80
N THR A 30 2.55 -3.16 -4.98
CA THR A 30 3.99 -3.38 -5.00
C THR A 30 4.49 -3.84 -3.63
N ARG A 31 5.61 -4.58 -3.61
CA ARG A 31 6.33 -5.02 -2.40
C ARG A 31 5.42 -5.68 -1.36
N SER A 32 5.22 -5.05 -0.20
CA SER A 32 4.42 -5.59 0.92
C SER A 32 2.94 -5.72 0.57
N ALA A 33 2.39 -4.76 -0.17
CA ALA A 33 1.00 -4.80 -0.62
C ALA A 33 0.79 -5.93 -1.63
N HIS A 34 1.77 -6.17 -2.51
CA HIS A 34 1.72 -7.27 -3.48
C HIS A 34 1.70 -8.63 -2.78
N ARG A 35 2.62 -8.85 -1.83
CA ARG A 35 2.66 -10.08 -1.04
C ARG A 35 1.35 -10.31 -0.27
N TRP A 36 0.80 -9.26 0.35
CA TRP A 36 -0.49 -9.35 1.05
C TRP A 36 -1.62 -9.76 0.11
N TYR A 37 -1.69 -9.13 -1.07
CA TYR A 37 -2.72 -9.42 -2.07
C TYR A 37 -2.63 -10.87 -2.57
N MET A 38 -1.43 -11.35 -2.90
CA MET A 38 -1.23 -12.72 -3.36
C MET A 38 -1.65 -13.75 -2.32
N ASN A 39 -1.32 -13.51 -1.05
CA ASN A 39 -1.73 -14.37 0.06
C ASN A 39 -3.26 -14.41 0.23
N LEU A 40 -3.91 -13.24 0.22
CA LEU A 40 -5.38 -13.17 0.33
C LEU A 40 -6.07 -13.84 -0.86
N ARG A 41 -5.57 -13.61 -2.09
CA ARG A 41 -6.15 -14.18 -3.31
C ARG A 41 -5.97 -15.70 -3.35
N GLN A 42 -4.86 -16.21 -2.85
CA GLN A 42 -4.64 -17.65 -2.71
C GLN A 42 -5.59 -18.29 -1.67
N ALA A 43 -5.84 -17.60 -0.56
CA ALA A 43 -6.68 -18.11 0.53
C ALA A 43 -8.19 -18.05 0.24
N HIS A 44 -8.66 -16.97 -0.42
CA HIS A 44 -10.08 -16.69 -0.60
C HIS A 44 -10.57 -16.80 -2.06
N GLY A 45 -9.65 -17.04 -3.01
CA GLY A 45 -9.99 -17.19 -4.42
C GLY A 45 -10.47 -15.89 -5.09
N HIS A 46 -11.40 -16.03 -6.03
CA HIS A 46 -12.05 -14.89 -6.67
C HIS A 46 -13.13 -14.32 -5.75
N GLN A 47 -13.04 -13.02 -5.48
CA GLN A 47 -13.95 -12.29 -4.59
C GLN A 47 -14.39 -10.99 -5.27
N SER A 48 -15.54 -10.46 -4.85
CA SER A 48 -16.09 -9.22 -5.39
C SER A 48 -15.20 -8.02 -5.10
N LEU A 49 -15.35 -6.97 -5.91
CA LEU A 49 -14.58 -5.75 -5.73
C LEU A 49 -14.90 -5.07 -4.39
N THR A 50 -16.16 -5.10 -3.95
CA THR A 50 -16.59 -4.61 -2.62
C THR A 50 -15.87 -5.34 -1.47
N TRP A 51 -15.68 -6.65 -1.59
CA TRP A 51 -14.93 -7.42 -0.60
C TRP A 51 -13.47 -6.95 -0.55
N TRP A 52 -12.83 -6.78 -1.71
CA TRP A 52 -11.46 -6.27 -1.78
C TRP A 52 -11.31 -4.86 -1.21
N LYS A 53 -12.22 -3.94 -1.54
CA LYS A 53 -12.24 -2.58 -0.98
C LYS A 53 -12.28 -2.63 0.56
N THR A 54 -13.12 -3.51 1.12
CA THR A 54 -13.19 -3.75 2.57
C THR A 54 -11.87 -4.27 3.15
N GLN A 55 -11.22 -5.25 2.51
CA GLN A 55 -9.94 -5.78 2.99
C GLN A 55 -8.82 -4.73 2.96
N ILE A 56 -8.79 -3.91 1.91
CA ILE A 56 -7.81 -2.81 1.76
C ILE A 56 -8.01 -1.80 2.90
N ILE A 57 -9.26 -1.40 3.16
CA ILE A 57 -9.60 -0.48 4.24
C ILE A 57 -9.19 -1.08 5.59
N ASN A 58 -9.55 -2.34 5.85
CA ASN A 58 -9.21 -3.01 7.10
C ASN A 58 -7.70 -3.18 7.31
N LYS A 59 -6.90 -3.28 6.24
CA LYS A 59 -5.46 -3.46 6.36
C LYS A 59 -4.68 -2.15 6.51
N TRP A 60 -5.06 -1.10 5.78
CA TRP A 60 -4.27 0.13 5.64
C TRP A 60 -5.00 1.42 5.97
N ALA A 61 -6.28 1.35 6.31
CA ALA A 61 -7.07 2.50 6.74
C ALA A 61 -7.71 2.28 8.12
N ASN A 62 -7.31 1.23 8.84
CA ASN A 62 -7.72 1.03 10.23
C ASN A 62 -6.91 1.97 11.15
N ASP A 63 -7.53 2.39 12.26
CA ASP A 63 -6.91 3.36 13.18
C ASP A 63 -5.68 2.79 13.90
N SER A 64 -5.64 1.48 14.15
CA SER A 64 -4.48 0.81 14.74
C SER A 64 -3.24 0.89 13.83
N TRP A 65 -3.41 0.76 12.52
CA TRP A 65 -2.35 0.83 11.53
C TRP A 65 -1.84 2.26 11.39
N ARG A 66 -2.76 3.24 11.42
CA ARG A 66 -2.37 4.66 11.46
C ARG A 66 -1.53 4.95 12.70
N PHE A 67 -1.99 4.50 13.85
CA PHE A 67 -1.26 4.66 15.11
C PHE A 67 0.11 3.97 15.09
N GLU A 68 0.21 2.74 14.54
CA GLU A 68 1.48 2.04 14.36
C GLU A 68 2.45 2.81 13.45
N VAL A 69 1.96 3.38 12.34
CA VAL A 69 2.77 4.16 11.41
C VAL A 69 3.22 5.48 12.05
N GLU A 70 2.33 6.18 12.75
CA GLU A 70 2.65 7.40 13.50
C GLU A 70 3.71 7.12 14.56
N THR A 71 3.53 6.06 15.36
CA THR A 71 4.51 5.63 16.38
C THR A 71 5.85 5.25 15.76
N ALA A 72 5.84 4.50 14.65
CA ALA A 72 7.06 4.12 13.94
C ALA A 72 7.79 5.35 13.39
N PHE A 73 7.06 6.36 12.91
CA PHE A 73 7.64 7.61 12.45
C PHE A 73 8.22 8.45 13.59
N GLU A 74 7.50 8.59 14.72
CA GLU A 74 7.97 9.31 15.90
C GLU A 74 9.21 8.66 16.54
N SER A 75 9.27 7.32 16.51
CA SER A 75 10.41 6.55 17.01
C SER A 75 11.58 6.48 16.02
N ALA A 76 11.37 6.81 14.75
CA ALA A 76 12.42 6.97 13.75
C ALA A 76 13.21 8.27 13.97
N LYS A 77 13.89 8.37 15.12
CA LYS A 77 14.86 9.42 15.37
C LYS A 77 16.15 9.11 14.64
N LEU A 78 16.66 10.10 13.91
CA LEU A 78 18.01 10.06 13.34
C LEU A 78 19.02 9.91 14.49
N ASN A 79 19.71 8.78 14.50
CA ASN A 79 20.76 8.49 15.44
C ASN A 79 22.10 8.80 14.77
N SER A 80 22.74 9.92 15.14
CA SER A 80 24.03 10.35 14.57
C SER A 80 25.15 9.31 14.66
N ASP A 81 25.06 8.39 15.62
CA ASP A 81 26.08 7.36 15.85
C ASP A 81 25.83 6.08 15.05
N LYS A 82 24.57 5.80 14.66
CA LYS A 82 24.16 4.59 13.93
C LYS A 82 23.81 4.84 12.47
N ASP A 83 23.26 6.01 12.17
CA ASP A 83 22.76 6.36 10.85
C ASP A 83 23.87 7.04 10.05
N LYS A 84 24.48 6.28 9.14
CA LYS A 84 25.43 6.85 8.18
C LYS A 84 24.67 7.69 7.16
N ALA A 85 24.99 8.97 7.12
CA ALA A 85 24.57 9.84 6.04
C ALA A 85 24.95 9.21 4.68
N LEU A 86 24.03 9.30 3.73
CA LEU A 86 24.23 8.69 2.41
C LEU A 86 25.47 9.30 1.72
N PRO A 87 26.27 8.50 0.98
CA PRO A 87 27.53 8.97 0.41
C PRO A 87 27.40 10.22 -0.49
N TRP A 88 26.28 10.37 -1.19
CA TRP A 88 26.01 11.53 -2.05
C TRP A 88 25.79 12.84 -1.26
N PHE A 89 25.39 12.74 0.01
CA PHE A 89 25.23 13.88 0.91
C PHE A 89 26.58 14.29 1.54
N CYS A 90 27.48 13.33 1.75
CA CYS A 90 28.81 13.56 2.33
C CYS A 90 29.86 14.05 1.32
N GLN A 91 29.55 14.09 0.03
CA GLN A 91 30.45 14.65 -0.98
C GLN A 91 30.48 16.17 -0.87
N LYS A 92 31.43 16.69 -0.08
CA LYS A 92 31.82 18.09 -0.15
C LYS A 92 32.39 18.37 -1.56
N LYS A 93 31.74 19.25 -2.31
CA LYS A 93 32.32 19.88 -3.49
C LYS A 93 33.47 20.78 -3.02
N TYR A 94 34.71 20.34 -3.20
CA TYR A 94 35.90 21.18 -3.26
C TYR A 94 36.75 20.72 -4.44
#